data_AF-A0A953TBK1-F1
#
_entry.id   AF-A0A953TBK1-F1
#
_cell.length_a   1.000
_cell.length_b   1.000
_cell.length_c   1.000
_cell.angle_alpha   90.00
_cell.angle_beta   90.00
_cell.angle_gamma   90.00
#
_symmetry.space_group_name_H-M   'P 1'
#
loop_
_entity.id
_entity.type
_entity.pdbx_description
1 polymer ?
#
loop_
_entity_poly.entity_id
_entity_poly.type
_entity_poly.pdbx_seq_one_letter_code
_entity_poly.pdbx_strand_id
1 'polypeptide(L)'
;MIGQDAQEDVCLRAVLQVMENRTLHQWALDVPARLARVTPKQALAHPNWKMGQRITIDSATLTNKGFEVIEAHWLFGMELDKIQVVIHPQSTIHSMVEFVDGSILAQLGPTDMRMPIQYALTYPERVASKECALDWKALRKLDFEEVPARKFPCLGLAKEALREGGPLPCALNAADEIAVAAFLERRLPFLGIAAVIERVLERMPRAGLRSIDDVLAADAEARRLAREEVARFKRRK
;
A
#
# COMPACT_ATOMS: atom_id res chain seq x y z
N MET A 1 10.46 -18.02 -6.78
CA MET A 1 9.99 -19.42 -6.84
C MET A 1 8.49 -19.46 -6.60
N ILE A 2 7.70 -18.91 -7.52
CA ILE A 2 6.29 -19.28 -7.68
C ILE A 2 6.13 -19.31 -9.20
N GLY A 3 6.19 -20.52 -9.78
CA GLY A 3 5.84 -20.73 -11.18
C GLY A 3 4.32 -20.76 -11.32
N GLN A 4 3.80 -20.49 -12.51
CA GLN A 4 2.35 -20.48 -12.78
C GLN A 4 1.68 -21.84 -12.49
N ASP A 5 2.46 -22.93 -12.47
CA ASP A 5 1.97 -24.28 -12.18
C ASP A 5 1.69 -24.58 -10.70
N ALA A 6 1.93 -23.63 -9.78
CA ALA A 6 1.72 -23.82 -8.34
C ALA A 6 0.31 -23.45 -7.86
N GLN A 7 -0.66 -23.23 -8.76
CA GLN A 7 -1.99 -22.74 -8.38
C GLN A 7 -2.92 -23.82 -7.79
N GLU A 8 -2.65 -25.12 -8.00
CA GLU A 8 -3.65 -26.15 -7.65
C GLU A 8 -3.62 -26.62 -6.18
N ASP A 9 -2.51 -26.42 -5.45
CA ASP A 9 -2.35 -26.97 -4.08
C ASP A 9 -1.94 -25.92 -3.03
N VAL A 10 -2.22 -24.63 -3.25
CA VAL A 10 -1.75 -23.58 -2.34
C VAL A 10 -2.88 -22.72 -1.81
N CYS A 11 -3.24 -22.94 -0.54
CA CYS A 11 -3.89 -21.94 0.30
C CYS A 11 -2.85 -20.86 0.63
N LEU A 12 -2.44 -20.10 -0.38
CA LEU A 12 -1.47 -19.02 -0.26
C LEU A 12 -2.05 -18.01 0.71
N ARG A 13 -1.52 -17.88 1.93
CA ARG A 13 -1.71 -16.63 2.68
C ARG A 13 -0.51 -15.74 2.47
N ALA A 14 -0.72 -14.60 1.81
CA ALA A 14 0.32 -13.60 1.64
C ALA A 14 0.28 -12.68 2.84
N VAL A 15 1.40 -12.56 3.53
CA VAL A 15 1.57 -11.58 4.61
C VAL A 15 2.31 -10.39 4.04
N LEU A 16 1.56 -9.35 3.67
CA LEU A 16 2.11 -8.10 3.16
C LEU A 16 2.51 -7.21 4.34
N GLN A 17 3.78 -6.82 4.35
CA GLN A 17 4.34 -6.02 5.41
C GLN A 17 4.09 -4.52 5.20
N VAL A 18 3.64 -3.79 6.21
CA VAL A 18 3.77 -2.32 6.24
C VAL A 18 5.23 -1.89 6.48
N MET A 19 5.81 -1.13 5.54
CA MET A 19 7.07 -0.41 5.74
C MET A 19 6.76 1.00 6.24
N GLU A 20 7.23 1.31 7.44
CA GLU A 20 6.54 2.25 8.32
C GLU A 20 7.27 3.59 8.46
N ASN A 21 6.53 4.70 8.41
CA ASN A 21 6.95 5.95 9.03
C ASN A 21 6.68 5.88 10.54
N ARG A 22 7.67 5.37 11.31
CA ARG A 22 7.59 5.19 12.77
C ARG A 22 7.05 6.41 13.52
N THR A 23 7.24 7.63 12.98
CA THR A 23 6.79 8.87 13.63
C THR A 23 5.27 8.97 13.75
N LEU A 24 4.48 8.38 12.83
CA LEU A 24 3.01 8.45 12.86
C LEU A 24 2.37 7.26 13.57
N HIS A 25 3.05 6.11 13.58
CA HIS A 25 2.54 4.88 14.18
C HIS A 25 2.82 4.77 15.68
N GLN A 26 3.97 5.26 16.16
CA GLN A 26 4.30 5.33 17.60
C GLN A 26 3.45 6.34 18.38
N TRP A 27 2.64 7.16 17.70
CA TRP A 27 1.54 7.85 18.37
C TRP A 27 0.58 6.76 18.84
N ALA A 28 0.61 6.49 20.14
CA ALA A 28 -0.33 5.64 20.85
C ALA A 28 -1.77 5.90 20.38
N LEU A 29 -2.66 4.94 20.65
CA LEU A 29 -4.09 4.89 20.29
C LEU A 29 -4.90 6.19 20.54
N ASP A 30 -4.29 7.17 21.20
CA ASP A 30 -4.81 8.50 21.49
C ASP A 30 -4.65 9.51 20.34
N VAL A 31 -5.80 9.62 19.67
CA VAL A 31 -6.50 10.81 19.15
C VAL A 31 -6.32 11.13 17.65
N PRO A 32 -7.41 11.01 16.86
CA PRO A 32 -7.57 11.65 15.55
C PRO A 32 -7.07 13.11 15.49
N ALA A 33 -7.05 13.82 16.62
CA ALA A 33 -6.53 15.17 16.75
C ALA A 33 -5.04 15.33 16.40
N ARG A 34 -4.20 14.31 16.64
CA ARG A 34 -2.79 14.37 16.22
C ARG A 34 -2.65 14.14 14.72
N LEU A 35 -3.33 13.12 14.18
CA LEU A 35 -3.34 12.85 12.74
C LEU A 35 -3.94 14.01 11.92
N ALA A 36 -4.92 14.71 12.47
CA ALA A 36 -5.51 15.91 11.86
C ALA A 36 -4.50 17.06 11.64
N ARG A 37 -3.39 17.06 12.40
CA ARG A 37 -2.35 18.12 12.35
C ARG A 37 -1.05 17.69 11.67
N VAL A 38 -1.00 16.47 11.11
CA VAL A 38 0.17 15.99 10.39
C VAL A 38 0.45 16.90 9.21
N THR A 39 1.70 17.36 9.12
CA THR A 39 2.20 18.20 8.03
C THR A 39 2.92 17.36 6.97
N PRO A 40 3.04 17.85 5.71
CA PRO A 40 3.83 17.17 4.69
C PRO A 40 5.27 16.89 5.14
N LYS A 41 5.90 17.83 5.85
CA LYS A 41 7.27 17.65 6.38
C LYS A 41 7.37 16.46 7.34
N GLN A 42 6.36 16.26 8.19
CA GLN A 42 6.34 15.12 9.12
C GLN A 42 6.07 13.81 8.38
N ALA A 43 5.11 13.79 7.45
CA ALA A 43 4.77 12.59 6.70
C ALA A 43 5.90 12.12 5.77
N LEU A 44 6.69 13.05 5.21
CA LEU A 44 7.84 12.75 4.35
C LEU A 44 9.10 12.25 5.10
N ALA A 45 9.11 12.31 6.44
CA ALA A 45 10.26 11.89 7.24
C ALA A 45 10.27 10.36 7.47
N HIS A 46 10.47 9.57 6.42
CA HIS A 46 10.48 8.10 6.51
C HIS A 46 11.79 7.58 7.14
N PRO A 47 11.73 6.64 8.12
CA PRO A 47 12.90 6.20 8.88
C PRO A 47 13.81 5.23 8.12
N ASN A 48 13.24 4.35 7.28
CA ASN A 48 13.99 3.23 6.68
C ASN A 48 14.36 3.43 5.20
N TRP A 49 13.69 4.34 4.50
CA TRP A 49 13.75 4.43 3.05
C TRP A 49 13.81 5.88 2.60
N LYS A 50 14.64 6.15 1.59
CA LYS A 50 14.64 7.42 0.86
C LYS A 50 13.90 7.21 -0.45
N MET A 51 12.64 7.63 -0.50
CA MET A 51 11.73 7.36 -1.62
C MET A 51 11.18 8.66 -2.22
N GLY A 52 10.43 8.54 -3.32
CA GLY A 52 9.65 9.65 -3.88
C GLY A 52 8.56 10.14 -2.90
N GLN A 53 8.11 11.38 -3.09
CA GLN A 53 7.16 12.01 -2.17
C GLN A 53 5.82 11.26 -2.10
N ARG A 54 5.28 10.85 -3.25
CA ARG A 54 4.00 10.12 -3.32
C ARG A 54 4.02 8.84 -2.50
N ILE A 55 4.89 7.89 -2.87
CA ILE A 55 5.02 6.62 -2.15
C ILE A 55 5.29 6.80 -0.64
N THR A 56 6.00 7.87 -0.26
CA THR A 56 6.22 8.17 1.16
C THR A 56 4.93 8.55 1.90
N ILE A 57 4.02 9.31 1.26
CA ILE A 57 2.70 9.62 1.81
C ILE A 57 1.79 8.38 1.78
N ASP A 58 1.88 7.58 0.73
CA ASP A 58 1.08 6.35 0.58
C ASP A 58 1.48 5.32 1.65
N SER A 59 2.77 5.24 2.02
CA SER A 59 3.24 4.46 3.17
C SER A 59 2.73 5.03 4.49
N ALA A 60 2.66 6.36 4.64
CA ALA A 60 2.16 7.00 5.87
C ALA A 60 0.66 6.77 6.10
N THR A 61 -0.13 6.65 5.03
CA THR A 61 -1.59 6.43 5.05
C THR A 61 -1.98 4.96 4.96
N LEU A 62 -1.02 4.07 4.66
CA LEU A 62 -1.20 2.69 4.22
C LEU A 62 -1.96 2.52 2.90
N THR A 63 -2.16 3.57 2.09
CA THR A 63 -2.64 3.39 0.72
C THR A 63 -1.67 2.55 -0.10
N ASN A 64 -0.34 2.70 0.11
CA ASN A 64 0.67 1.87 -0.58
C ASN A 64 0.42 0.38 -0.34
N LYS A 65 0.08 0.03 0.90
CA LYS A 65 -0.24 -1.35 1.27
C LYS A 65 -1.59 -1.79 0.70
N GLY A 66 -2.54 -0.88 0.55
CA GLY A 66 -3.77 -1.11 -0.21
C GLY A 66 -3.50 -1.47 -1.68
N PHE A 67 -2.61 -0.74 -2.35
CA PHE A 67 -2.20 -1.07 -3.72
C PHE A 67 -1.49 -2.41 -3.78
N GLU A 68 -0.57 -2.71 -2.85
CA GLU A 68 0.10 -4.01 -2.82
C GLU A 68 -0.87 -5.19 -2.58
N VAL A 69 -1.98 -5.00 -1.86
CA VAL A 69 -3.04 -6.01 -1.74
C VAL A 69 -3.72 -6.25 -3.09
N ILE A 70 -4.05 -5.18 -3.82
CA ILE A 70 -4.63 -5.26 -5.17
C ILE A 70 -3.64 -5.93 -6.13
N GLU A 71 -2.36 -5.55 -6.09
CA GLU A 71 -1.31 -6.14 -6.90
C GLU A 71 -1.12 -7.62 -6.60
N ALA A 72 -1.11 -8.04 -5.33
CA ALA A 72 -0.99 -9.45 -4.97
C ALA A 72 -2.16 -10.29 -5.52
N HIS A 73 -3.38 -9.75 -5.51
CA HIS A 73 -4.54 -10.40 -6.14
C HIS A 73 -4.31 -10.63 -7.63
N TRP A 74 -3.88 -9.61 -8.37
CA TRP A 74 -3.69 -9.70 -9.82
C TRP A 74 -2.45 -10.47 -10.25
N LEU A 75 -1.32 -10.29 -9.57
CA LEU A 75 -0.05 -10.93 -9.93
C LEU A 75 -0.01 -12.42 -9.59
N PHE A 76 -0.68 -12.82 -8.51
CA PHE A 76 -0.61 -14.19 -7.98
C PHE A 76 -1.95 -14.93 -7.96
N GLY A 77 -3.05 -14.30 -8.40
CA GLY A 77 -4.38 -14.91 -8.39
C GLY A 77 -4.91 -15.13 -6.97
N MET A 78 -4.51 -14.30 -6.00
CA MET A 78 -4.86 -14.49 -4.60
C MET A 78 -6.19 -13.85 -4.25
N GLU A 79 -7.12 -14.63 -3.70
CA GLU A 79 -8.36 -14.10 -3.13
C GLU A 79 -8.07 -13.12 -1.97
N LEU A 80 -8.89 -12.08 -1.83
CA LEU A 80 -8.68 -11.01 -0.84
C LEU A 80 -8.65 -11.54 0.61
N ASP A 81 -9.47 -12.54 0.93
CA ASP A 81 -9.53 -13.17 2.25
C ASP A 81 -8.26 -13.97 2.59
N LYS A 82 -7.47 -14.32 1.57
CA LYS A 82 -6.16 -14.96 1.69
C LYS A 82 -5.00 -13.96 1.77
N ILE A 83 -5.24 -12.65 1.74
CA ILE A 83 -4.18 -11.63 1.86
C ILE A 83 -4.25 -10.97 3.25
N GLN A 84 -3.28 -11.31 4.09
CA GLN A 84 -3.11 -10.72 5.41
C GLN A 84 -2.12 -9.56 5.36
N VAL A 85 -2.43 -8.48 6.07
CA VAL A 85 -1.52 -7.33 6.21
C VAL A 85 -1.09 -7.24 7.65
N VAL A 86 0.23 -7.17 7.87
CA VAL A 86 0.83 -7.01 9.21
C VAL A 86 1.84 -5.87 9.20
N ILE A 87 2.05 -5.26 10.35
CA ILE A 87 3.11 -4.28 10.56
C ILE A 87 4.37 -5.04 10.98
N HIS A 88 5.49 -4.79 10.30
CA HIS A 88 6.81 -5.27 10.69
C HIS A 88 7.77 -4.07 10.71
N PRO A 89 8.04 -3.42 11.85
CA PRO A 89 8.75 -2.13 11.86
C PRO A 89 10.21 -2.19 11.38
N GLN A 90 10.81 -3.39 11.32
CA GLN A 90 12.21 -3.59 10.95
C GLN A 90 12.43 -3.64 9.44
N SER A 91 11.43 -4.04 8.64
CA SER A 91 11.59 -4.16 7.18
C SER A 91 12.69 -5.12 6.73
N THR A 92 12.95 -6.13 7.55
CA THR A 92 13.90 -7.21 7.24
C THR A 92 13.22 -8.37 6.50
N ILE A 93 12.01 -8.76 6.93
CA ILE A 93 11.17 -9.73 6.21
C ILE A 93 10.30 -8.96 5.23
N HIS A 94 10.57 -9.06 3.93
CA HIS A 94 9.88 -8.24 2.92
C HIS A 94 8.46 -8.74 2.58
N SER A 95 8.21 -10.04 2.68
CA SER A 95 6.88 -10.68 2.66
C SER A 95 7.01 -12.19 2.95
N MET A 96 5.88 -12.85 3.18
CA MET A 96 5.81 -14.27 3.47
C MET A 96 4.63 -14.94 2.76
N VAL A 97 4.76 -16.25 2.55
CA VAL A 97 3.73 -17.11 1.96
C VAL A 97 3.52 -18.31 2.88
N GLU A 98 2.28 -18.51 3.33
CA GLU A 98 1.82 -19.72 4.02
C GLU A 98 1.31 -20.74 3.00
N PHE A 99 1.65 -22.02 3.18
CA PHE A 99 1.21 -23.15 2.34
C PHE A 99 0.11 -23.96 3.02
N VAL A 100 -0.53 -24.88 2.30
CA VAL A 100 -1.65 -25.71 2.80
C VAL A 100 -1.31 -26.58 4.01
N ASP A 101 -0.03 -26.91 4.19
CA ASP A 101 0.48 -27.69 5.32
C ASP A 101 0.83 -26.80 6.53
N GLY A 102 0.60 -25.49 6.44
CA GLY A 102 0.94 -24.49 7.46
C GLY A 102 2.41 -24.07 7.45
N SER A 103 3.24 -24.57 6.54
CA SER A 103 4.61 -24.10 6.39
C SER A 103 4.64 -22.67 5.85
N ILE A 104 5.64 -21.89 6.28
CA ILE A 104 5.79 -20.49 5.85
C ILE A 104 7.15 -20.30 5.21
N LEU A 105 7.17 -19.77 3.99
CA LEU A 105 8.37 -19.27 3.35
C LEU A 105 8.39 -17.74 3.40
N ALA A 106 9.46 -17.19 3.95
CA ALA A 106 9.69 -15.76 4.08
C ALA A 106 10.91 -15.35 3.27
N GLN A 107 10.85 -14.21 2.59
CA GLN A 107 12.03 -13.61 1.98
C GLN A 107 12.58 -12.51 2.89
N LEU A 108 13.83 -12.69 3.32
CA LEU A 108 14.56 -11.78 4.18
C LEU A 108 15.67 -11.07 3.41
N GLY A 109 15.91 -9.81 3.74
CA GLY A 109 16.98 -9.02 3.14
C GLY A 109 17.20 -7.67 3.82
N PRO A 110 18.28 -6.95 3.46
CA PRO A 110 18.40 -5.54 3.74
C PRO A 110 17.28 -4.76 3.02
N THR A 111 16.90 -3.60 3.54
CA THR A 111 15.99 -2.64 2.88
C THR A 111 16.67 -1.98 1.68
N ASP A 112 16.81 -2.71 0.59
CA ASP A 112 17.53 -2.28 -0.62
C ASP A 112 16.86 -2.80 -1.90
N MET A 113 16.38 -1.88 -2.74
CA MET A 113 15.70 -2.20 -4.01
C MET A 113 16.61 -2.88 -5.05
N ARG A 114 17.94 -2.79 -4.93
CA ARG A 114 18.86 -3.50 -5.83
C ARG A 114 18.63 -5.02 -5.80
N MET A 115 18.21 -5.57 -4.66
CA MET A 115 17.93 -7.00 -4.50
C MET A 115 16.72 -7.48 -5.33
N PRO A 116 15.49 -6.93 -5.16
CA PRO A 116 14.35 -7.33 -5.98
C PRO A 116 14.53 -6.99 -7.47
N ILE A 117 15.18 -5.86 -7.80
CA ILE A 117 15.45 -5.49 -9.20
C ILE A 117 16.38 -6.51 -9.87
N GLN A 118 17.48 -6.89 -9.21
CA GLN A 118 18.38 -7.91 -9.75
C GLN A 118 17.63 -9.22 -9.98
N TYR A 119 16.82 -9.66 -9.00
CA TYR A 119 16.11 -10.92 -9.15
C TYR A 119 15.09 -10.90 -10.30
N ALA A 120 14.41 -9.78 -10.53
CA ALA A 120 13.51 -9.63 -11.68
C ALA A 120 14.25 -9.76 -13.03
N LEU A 121 15.50 -9.29 -13.11
CA LEU A 121 16.33 -9.35 -14.32
C LEU A 121 17.01 -10.71 -14.54
N THR A 122 17.26 -11.46 -13.47
CA THR A 122 18.02 -12.72 -13.53
C THR A 122 17.16 -13.96 -13.31
N TYR A 123 15.85 -13.81 -13.10
CA TYR A 123 14.98 -14.96 -12.86
C TYR A 123 15.00 -15.93 -14.05
N PRO A 124 15.05 -17.26 -13.82
CA PRO A 124 14.99 -17.95 -12.53
C PRO A 124 16.33 -18.06 -11.78
N GLU A 125 17.44 -17.70 -12.40
CA GLU A 125 18.78 -17.77 -11.81
C GLU A 125 19.02 -16.71 -10.73
N ARG A 126 20.12 -16.90 -10.00
CA ARG A 126 20.64 -15.93 -9.04
C ARG A 126 22.08 -15.57 -9.39
N VAL A 127 22.36 -14.28 -9.42
CA VAL A 127 23.71 -13.74 -9.61
C VAL A 127 24.28 -13.29 -8.27
N ALA A 128 25.57 -13.55 -8.06
CA ALA A 128 26.26 -13.17 -6.84
C ALA A 128 26.33 -11.64 -6.71
N SER A 129 25.94 -11.12 -5.55
CA SER A 129 26.09 -9.71 -5.19
C SER A 129 26.85 -9.59 -3.88
N LYS A 130 27.85 -8.70 -3.84
CA LYS A 130 28.57 -8.34 -2.60
C LYS A 130 27.97 -7.11 -1.90
N GLU A 131 26.97 -6.50 -2.53
CA GLU A 131 26.45 -5.18 -2.17
C GLU A 131 25.20 -5.22 -1.28
N CYS A 132 24.46 -6.33 -1.31
CA CYS A 132 23.18 -6.48 -0.62
C CYS A 132 23.18 -7.77 0.20
N ALA A 133 23.76 -7.72 1.40
CA ALA A 133 23.74 -8.82 2.36
C ALA A 133 23.13 -8.36 3.69
N LEU A 134 22.34 -9.23 4.32
CA LEU A 134 21.81 -8.99 5.65
C LEU A 134 22.90 -9.22 6.70
N ASP A 135 23.13 -8.25 7.58
CA ASP A 135 24.01 -8.44 8.74
C ASP A 135 23.25 -9.16 9.87
N TRP A 136 23.43 -10.47 9.93
CA TRP A 136 22.86 -11.34 10.95
C TRP A 136 23.29 -10.97 12.37
N LYS A 137 24.47 -10.37 12.56
CA LYS A 137 24.97 -9.97 13.88
C LYS A 137 24.31 -8.67 14.35
N ALA A 138 23.89 -7.81 13.43
CA ALA A 138 23.15 -6.59 13.73
C ALA A 138 21.64 -6.83 13.90
N LEU A 139 21.10 -7.92 13.34
CA LEU A 139 19.69 -8.28 13.52
C LEU A 139 19.42 -8.67 14.99
N ARG A 140 18.55 -7.90 15.66
CA ARG A 140 18.22 -8.11 17.09
C ARG A 140 16.86 -8.74 17.32
N LYS A 141 15.86 -8.34 16.52
CA LYS A 141 14.46 -8.76 16.70
C LYS A 141 13.68 -8.64 15.40
N LEU A 142 12.60 -9.39 15.32
CA LEU A 142 11.60 -9.34 14.27
C LEU A 142 10.24 -9.22 14.97
N ASP A 143 9.64 -8.02 14.95
CA ASP A 143 8.35 -7.78 15.58
C ASP A 143 7.24 -7.80 14.52
N PHE A 144 6.05 -8.23 14.93
CA PHE A 144 4.84 -8.22 14.11
C PHE A 144 3.67 -7.66 14.91
N GLU A 145 2.89 -6.77 14.30
CA GLU A 145 1.73 -6.15 14.91
C GLU A 145 0.54 -6.14 13.93
N GLU A 146 -0.68 -6.19 14.45
CA GLU A 146 -1.89 -6.03 13.64
C GLU A 146 -2.06 -4.59 13.17
N VAL A 147 -2.64 -4.40 11.98
CA VAL A 147 -2.97 -3.06 11.49
C VAL A 147 -4.21 -2.52 12.22
N PRO A 148 -4.12 -1.40 12.96
CA PRO A 148 -5.30 -0.81 13.60
C PRO A 148 -6.21 -0.17 12.54
N ALA A 149 -7.30 -0.86 12.17
CA ALA A 149 -8.20 -0.49 11.07
C ALA A 149 -8.72 0.95 11.17
N ARG A 150 -9.05 1.43 12.38
CA ARG A 150 -9.53 2.81 12.62
C ARG A 150 -8.49 3.89 12.31
N LYS A 151 -7.21 3.56 12.38
CA LYS A 151 -6.09 4.51 12.16
C LYS A 151 -5.76 4.68 10.68
N PHE A 152 -6.00 3.64 9.88
CA PHE A 152 -5.60 3.57 8.47
C PHE A 152 -6.79 3.19 7.57
N PRO A 153 -7.78 4.09 7.42
CA PRO A 153 -8.97 3.83 6.62
C PRO A 153 -8.65 3.54 5.14
N CYS A 154 -7.57 4.11 4.57
CA CYS A 154 -7.18 3.87 3.18
C CYS A 154 -6.94 2.40 2.86
N LEU A 155 -6.42 1.61 3.81
CA LEU A 155 -6.26 0.17 3.60
C LEU A 155 -7.63 -0.54 3.49
N GLY A 156 -8.61 -0.12 4.28
CA GLY A 156 -9.98 -0.63 4.18
C GLY A 156 -10.63 -0.28 2.85
N LEU A 157 -10.50 0.99 2.42
CA LEU A 157 -11.01 1.47 1.13
C LEU A 157 -10.40 0.72 -0.05
N ALA A 158 -9.10 0.40 0.00
CA ALA A 158 -8.45 -0.40 -1.04
C ALA A 158 -8.99 -1.83 -1.12
N LYS A 159 -9.21 -2.47 0.04
CA LYS A 159 -9.82 -3.81 0.11
C LYS A 159 -11.26 -3.81 -0.39
N GLU A 160 -12.03 -2.76 -0.11
CA GLU A 160 -13.38 -2.58 -0.64
C GLU A 160 -13.39 -2.39 -2.15
N ALA A 161 -12.53 -1.49 -2.66
CA ALA A 161 -12.37 -1.27 -4.09
C ALA A 161 -11.97 -2.55 -4.84
N LEU A 162 -11.10 -3.38 -4.24
CA LEU A 162 -10.75 -4.69 -4.80
C LEU A 162 -11.96 -5.64 -4.82
N ARG A 163 -12.69 -5.74 -3.70
CA ARG A 163 -13.84 -6.64 -3.56
C ARG A 163 -14.97 -6.31 -4.54
N GLU A 164 -15.27 -5.04 -4.72
CA GLU A 164 -16.26 -4.57 -5.69
C GLU A 164 -15.76 -4.70 -7.13
N GLY A 165 -14.45 -4.54 -7.36
CA GLY A 165 -13.82 -4.67 -8.66
C GLY A 165 -14.22 -3.56 -9.65
N GLY A 166 -14.25 -3.91 -10.93
CA GLY A 166 -14.60 -2.98 -12.00
C GLY A 166 -13.71 -1.72 -12.01
N PRO A 167 -14.28 -0.51 -12.04
CA PRO A 167 -13.52 0.73 -12.15
C PRO A 167 -12.91 1.21 -10.83
N LEU A 168 -13.19 0.56 -9.70
CA LEU A 168 -12.82 1.12 -8.39
C LEU A 168 -11.35 1.05 -8.03
N PRO A 169 -10.59 -0.01 -8.35
CA PRO A 169 -9.14 0.02 -8.15
C PRO A 169 -8.46 1.16 -8.94
N CYS A 170 -8.96 1.44 -10.15
CA CYS A 170 -8.51 2.57 -10.96
C CYS A 170 -8.89 3.91 -10.31
N ALA A 171 -10.13 4.05 -9.86
CA ALA A 171 -10.60 5.25 -9.18
C ALA A 171 -9.88 5.53 -7.86
N LEU A 172 -9.57 4.49 -7.09
CA LEU A 172 -8.75 4.54 -5.87
C LEU A 172 -7.40 5.19 -6.17
N ASN A 173 -6.68 4.67 -7.18
CA ASN A 173 -5.38 5.23 -7.61
C ASN A 173 -5.52 6.71 -8.04
N ALA A 174 -6.48 6.99 -8.90
CA ALA A 174 -6.72 8.33 -9.43
C ALA A 174 -7.06 9.36 -8.32
N ALA A 175 -7.90 8.96 -7.36
CA ALA A 175 -8.28 9.80 -6.23
C ALA A 175 -7.11 10.02 -5.27
N ASP A 176 -6.36 8.97 -4.95
CA ASP A 176 -5.17 9.03 -4.10
C ASP A 176 -4.12 9.99 -4.67
N GLU A 177 -3.81 9.91 -5.96
CA GLU A 177 -2.86 10.83 -6.61
C GLU A 177 -3.24 12.30 -6.43
N ILE A 178 -4.52 12.63 -6.64
CA ILE A 178 -5.03 14.00 -6.49
C ILE A 178 -5.03 14.43 -5.02
N ALA A 179 -5.40 13.53 -4.12
CA ALA A 179 -5.49 13.81 -2.69
C ALA A 179 -4.11 14.00 -2.05
N VAL A 180 -3.13 13.16 -2.40
CA VAL A 180 -1.74 13.27 -1.94
C VAL A 180 -1.09 14.53 -2.46
N ALA A 181 -1.26 14.87 -3.74
CA ALA A 181 -0.77 16.13 -4.28
C ALA A 181 -1.37 17.33 -3.53
N ALA A 182 -2.67 17.31 -3.27
CA ALA A 182 -3.33 18.36 -2.49
C ALA A 182 -2.84 18.45 -1.04
N PHE A 183 -2.52 17.31 -0.41
CA PHE A 183 -1.92 17.28 0.94
C PHE A 183 -0.51 17.87 0.93
N LEU A 184 0.34 17.47 -0.01
CA LEU A 184 1.71 17.98 -0.17
C LEU A 184 1.73 19.50 -0.39
N GLU A 185 0.76 20.02 -1.14
CA GLU A 185 0.54 21.46 -1.36
C GLU A 185 -0.19 22.16 -0.20
N ARG A 186 -0.42 21.47 0.93
CA ARG A 186 -1.11 21.98 2.13
C ARG A 186 -2.55 22.45 1.88
N ARG A 187 -3.18 21.99 0.80
CA ARG A 187 -4.58 22.26 0.44
C ARG A 187 -5.55 21.27 1.05
N LEU A 188 -5.06 20.13 1.53
CA LEU A 188 -5.83 19.06 2.16
C LEU A 188 -5.14 18.67 3.48
N PRO A 189 -5.87 18.44 4.60
CA PRO A 189 -5.27 17.84 5.79
C PRO A 189 -4.96 16.35 5.55
N PHE A 190 -4.08 15.76 6.35
CA PHE A 190 -3.68 14.34 6.21
C PHE A 190 -4.89 13.38 6.22
N LEU A 191 -5.78 13.53 7.20
CA LEU A 191 -7.03 12.74 7.26
C LEU A 191 -8.01 13.05 6.12
N GLY A 192 -7.82 14.17 5.41
CA GLY A 192 -8.60 14.50 4.23
C GLY A 192 -8.29 13.59 3.04
N ILE A 193 -7.14 12.91 3.01
CA ILE A 193 -6.77 11.98 1.94
C ILE A 193 -7.80 10.84 1.87
N ALA A 194 -8.00 10.13 2.97
CA ALA A 194 -8.97 9.04 3.07
C ALA A 194 -10.40 9.52 2.76
N ALA A 195 -10.78 10.70 3.28
CA ALA A 195 -12.10 11.26 3.04
C ALA A 195 -12.37 11.60 1.56
N VAL A 196 -11.36 12.09 0.83
CA VAL A 196 -11.50 12.34 -0.61
C VAL A 196 -11.61 11.01 -1.37
N ILE A 197 -10.78 10.03 -1.05
CA ILE A 197 -10.79 8.71 -1.68
C ILE A 197 -12.17 8.05 -1.49
N GLU A 198 -12.66 7.98 -0.25
CA GLU A 198 -13.98 7.42 0.11
C GLU A 198 -15.09 8.07 -0.73
N ARG A 199 -15.14 9.41 -0.79
CA ARG A 199 -16.16 10.14 -1.55
C ARG A 199 -16.08 9.90 -3.06
N VAL A 200 -14.88 9.72 -3.60
CA VAL A 200 -14.73 9.38 -5.02
C VAL A 200 -15.25 7.97 -5.26
N LEU A 201 -14.84 6.99 -4.44
CA LEU A 201 -15.30 5.62 -4.56
C LEU A 201 -16.83 5.49 -4.42
N GLU A 202 -17.47 6.25 -3.53
CA GLU A 202 -18.94 6.29 -3.41
C GLU A 202 -19.62 6.82 -4.69
N ARG A 203 -19.00 7.78 -5.38
CA ARG A 203 -19.59 8.50 -6.52
C ARG A 203 -19.25 7.87 -7.88
N MET A 204 -18.28 6.97 -7.95
CA MET A 204 -17.85 6.37 -9.22
C MET A 204 -18.95 5.49 -9.84
N PRO A 205 -19.27 5.67 -11.13
CA PRO A 205 -20.15 4.74 -11.84
C PRO A 205 -19.58 3.32 -11.83
N ARG A 206 -20.40 2.32 -11.52
CA ARG A 206 -20.01 0.90 -11.53
C ARG A 206 -20.10 0.27 -12.93
N ALA A 207 -19.63 1.00 -13.95
CA ALA A 207 -19.64 0.51 -15.32
C ALA A 207 -18.56 -0.56 -15.53
N GLY A 208 -18.87 -1.58 -16.33
CA GLY A 208 -17.88 -2.59 -16.71
C GLY A 208 -16.83 -1.99 -17.64
N LEU A 209 -15.56 -2.33 -17.41
CA LEU A 209 -14.43 -1.93 -18.25
C LEU A 209 -14.22 -2.99 -19.34
N ARG A 210 -14.25 -2.61 -20.61
CA ARG A 210 -14.09 -3.53 -21.76
C ARG A 210 -12.90 -3.16 -22.65
N SER A 211 -12.32 -1.99 -22.43
CA SER A 211 -11.22 -1.44 -23.21
C SER A 211 -10.30 -0.58 -22.35
N ILE A 212 -9.11 -0.27 -22.87
CA ILE A 212 -8.22 0.70 -22.24
C ILE A 212 -8.86 2.10 -22.19
N ASP A 213 -9.67 2.46 -23.18
CA ASP A 213 -10.36 3.75 -23.21
C ASP A 213 -11.37 3.86 -22.06
N ASP A 214 -12.04 2.77 -21.69
CA ASP A 214 -12.92 2.75 -20.51
C ASP A 214 -12.12 2.99 -19.22
N VAL A 215 -10.92 2.41 -19.10
CA VAL A 215 -10.02 2.61 -17.95
C VAL A 215 -9.58 4.06 -17.87
N LEU A 216 -9.17 4.65 -19.00
CA LEU A 216 -8.74 6.05 -19.07
C LEU A 216 -9.90 7.00 -18.77
N ALA A 217 -11.12 6.68 -19.22
CA ALA A 217 -12.32 7.45 -18.88
C ALA A 217 -12.66 7.36 -17.38
N ALA A 218 -12.55 6.17 -16.78
CA ALA A 218 -12.75 5.98 -15.34
C ALA A 218 -11.70 6.74 -14.50
N ASP A 219 -10.42 6.71 -14.89
CA ASP A 219 -9.36 7.52 -14.28
C ASP A 219 -9.67 9.01 -14.38
N ALA A 220 -10.03 9.50 -15.57
CA ALA A 220 -10.34 10.91 -15.80
C ALA A 220 -11.52 11.39 -14.94
N GLU A 221 -12.58 10.58 -14.84
CA GLU A 221 -13.74 10.87 -14.01
C GLU A 221 -13.38 10.87 -12.52
N ALA A 222 -12.66 9.85 -12.04
CA ALA A 222 -12.20 9.79 -10.66
C ALA A 222 -11.34 11.00 -10.28
N ARG A 223 -10.42 11.42 -11.15
CA ARG A 223 -9.63 12.65 -10.95
C ARG A 223 -10.48 13.90 -10.91
N ARG A 224 -11.52 13.98 -11.75
CA ARG A 224 -12.47 15.11 -11.78
C ARG A 224 -13.22 15.19 -10.44
N LEU A 225 -13.78 14.08 -9.97
CA LEU A 225 -14.46 13.96 -8.69
C LEU A 225 -13.53 14.30 -7.52
N ALA A 226 -12.30 13.79 -7.52
CA ALA A 226 -11.32 14.07 -6.47
C ALA A 226 -10.98 15.56 -6.37
N ARG A 227 -10.82 16.25 -7.50
CA ARG A 227 -10.58 17.71 -7.53
C ARG A 227 -11.77 18.48 -6.96
N GLU A 228 -13.01 18.06 -7.24
CA GLU A 228 -14.21 18.66 -6.64
C GLU A 228 -14.22 18.51 -5.12
N GLU A 229 -13.94 17.29 -4.61
CA GLU A 229 -13.93 17.03 -3.17
C GLU A 229 -12.82 17.81 -2.45
N VAL A 230 -11.62 17.88 -3.04
CA VAL A 230 -10.53 18.73 -2.52
C VAL A 230 -10.95 20.22 -2.48
N ALA A 231 -11.66 20.71 -3.50
CA ALA A 231 -12.15 22.08 -3.50
C ALA A 231 -13.23 22.34 -2.42
N ARG A 232 -14.08 21.35 -2.13
CA ARG A 232 -15.07 21.42 -1.04
C ARG A 232 -14.41 21.48 0.34
N PHE A 233 -13.31 20.77 0.55
CA PHE A 233 -12.53 20.85 1.79
C PHE A 233 -12.01 22.25 2.09
N LYS A 234 -11.62 23.01 1.07
CA LYS A 234 -11.20 24.41 1.24
C LYS A 234 -12.33 25.33 1.73
N ARG A 235 -13.59 25.05 1.35
CA ARG A 235 -14.76 25.88 1.69
C ARG A 235 -15.33 25.60 3.09
N ARG A 236 -14.92 24.50 3.73
CA ARG A 236 -15.37 24.09 5.08
C ARG A 236 -14.46 24.60 6.21
N LYS A 237 -13.36 25.29 5.87
CA LYS A 237 -12.53 26.05 6.81
C LYS A 237 -13.01 27.49 6.86
#